data_AF-A0A7W5BER8-F1
#
_entry.id   AF-A0A7W5BER8-F1
#
_cell.length_a   1.000
_cell.length_b   1.000
_cell.length_c   1.000
_cell.angle_alpha   90.00
_cell.angle_beta   90.00
_cell.angle_gamma   90.00
#
_symmetry.space_group_name_H-M   'P 1'
#
loop_
_entity.id
_entity.type
_entity.pdbx_description
1 polymer ?
#
loop_
_entity_poly.entity_id
_entity_poly.type
_entity_poly.pdbx_seq_one_letter_code
_entity_poly.pdbx_strand_id
1 'polypeptide(L)'
;MSAADENVGSAATEVVKPKIGDYRRHLLICTGPRCSADGESQVLFDSLGDKFKAAGLNAGDLRVKRSRVGCFAACKGGPIVCVQPDGTWYYNVTPENMDRIIDEHLCNGRRVDDLVFHQAGEG
;
A
#
# COMPACT_ATOMS: atom_id res chain seq x y z
N MET A 1 5.72 54.84 31.41
CA MET A 1 6.08 54.15 30.15
C MET A 1 6.39 52.69 30.49
N SER A 2 6.04 51.77 29.58
CA SER A 2 6.17 50.30 29.66
C SER A 2 4.95 49.59 30.27
N ALA A 3 4.31 48.62 29.62
CA ALA A 3 4.34 48.13 28.24
C ALA A 3 3.01 47.39 28.02
N ALA A 4 2.48 47.46 26.80
CA ALA A 4 1.18 46.93 26.44
C ALA A 4 1.13 45.39 26.51
N ASP A 5 -0.02 44.88 26.93
CA ASP A 5 -0.49 43.52 26.73
C ASP A 5 -0.46 43.17 25.23
N GLU A 6 0.34 42.19 24.83
CA GLU A 6 0.23 41.56 23.52
C GLU A 6 -0.36 40.16 23.66
N ASN A 7 -1.68 40.14 23.51
CA ASN A 7 -2.53 38.97 23.39
C ASN A 7 -2.23 38.24 22.07
N VAL A 8 -1.34 37.24 22.09
CA VAL A 8 -1.14 36.32 20.95
C VAL A 8 -2.30 35.32 20.93
N GLY A 9 -3.40 35.73 20.30
CA GLY A 9 -4.50 34.85 19.94
C GLY A 9 -4.09 33.90 18.82
N SER A 10 -3.89 32.62 19.15
CA SER A 10 -3.73 31.56 18.16
C SER A 10 -5.07 31.31 17.46
N ALA A 11 -5.22 31.84 16.24
CA ALA A 11 -6.35 31.52 15.39
C ALA A 11 -6.22 30.06 14.93
N ALA A 12 -7.09 29.18 15.42
CA ALA A 12 -7.17 27.80 14.95
C ALA A 12 -7.59 27.81 13.48
N THR A 13 -6.71 27.37 12.58
CA THR A 13 -7.05 27.17 11.16
C THR A 13 -8.09 26.05 11.05
N GLU A 14 -9.15 26.29 10.28
CA GLU A 14 -10.19 25.29 10.02
C GLU A 14 -9.61 24.06 9.33
N VAL A 15 -9.85 22.88 9.91
CA VAL A 15 -9.35 21.61 9.39
C VAL A 15 -10.22 21.16 8.21
N VAL A 16 -9.66 21.17 7.01
CA VAL A 16 -10.35 20.71 5.79
C VAL A 16 -10.35 19.18 5.73
N LYS A 17 -11.53 18.57 5.59
CA LYS A 17 -11.69 17.13 5.40
C LYS A 17 -11.09 16.69 4.04
N PRO A 18 -10.11 15.77 4.00
CA PRO A 18 -9.56 15.28 2.74
C PRO A 18 -10.55 14.37 2.00
N LYS A 19 -10.40 14.29 0.68
CA LYS A 19 -11.15 13.38 -0.19
C LYS A 19 -10.22 12.34 -0.81
N ILE A 20 -10.75 11.15 -1.02
CA ILE A 20 -10.08 10.04 -1.69
C ILE A 20 -11.03 9.54 -2.77
N GLY A 21 -10.58 9.48 -4.03
CA GLY A 21 -11.38 8.90 -5.10
C GLY A 21 -11.50 7.40 -4.96
N ASP A 22 -12.58 6.82 -5.49
CA ASP A 22 -12.92 5.40 -5.39
C ASP A 22 -11.83 4.49 -5.96
N TYR A 23 -11.68 3.31 -5.36
CA TYR A 23 -10.75 2.28 -5.79
C TYR A 23 -11.30 0.93 -5.35
N ARG A 24 -11.00 -0.11 -6.12
CA ARG A 24 -11.44 -1.47 -5.82
C ARG A 24 -10.58 -2.11 -4.74
N ARG A 25 -9.26 -1.89 -4.82
CA ARG A 25 -8.28 -2.48 -3.90
C ARG A 25 -7.21 -1.49 -3.49
N HIS A 26 -6.65 -1.69 -2.29
CA HIS A 26 -5.47 -0.99 -1.80
C HIS A 26 -4.37 -2.00 -1.49
N LEU A 27 -3.28 -1.89 -2.25
CA LEU A 27 -2.06 -2.65 -2.05
C LEU A 27 -1.17 -1.93 -1.03
N LEU A 28 -0.91 -2.59 0.10
CA LEU A 28 -0.01 -2.11 1.14
C LEU A 28 1.28 -2.90 1.06
N ILE A 29 2.40 -2.22 0.77
CA ILE A 29 3.71 -2.85 0.56
C ILE A 29 4.63 -2.39 1.68
N CYS A 30 5.14 -3.34 2.46
CA CYS A 30 6.11 -3.04 3.49
C CYS A 30 7.47 -2.69 2.86
N THR A 31 7.91 -1.46 3.04
CA THR A 31 9.21 -0.97 2.54
C THR A 31 10.20 -0.71 3.69
N GLY A 32 9.95 -1.33 4.85
CA GLY A 32 10.86 -1.23 5.99
C GLY A 32 12.14 -2.04 5.77
N PRO A 33 13.28 -1.63 6.36
CA PRO A 33 14.60 -2.21 6.10
C PRO A 33 14.76 -3.67 6.57
N ARG A 34 13.80 -4.19 7.36
CA ARG A 34 13.78 -5.61 7.77
C ARG A 34 12.95 -6.50 6.84
N CYS A 35 12.18 -5.90 5.91
CA CYS A 35 11.25 -6.63 5.06
C CYS A 35 11.96 -7.29 3.87
N SER A 36 12.93 -6.58 3.28
CA SER A 36 13.80 -7.09 2.21
C SER A 36 15.21 -6.55 2.40
N ALA A 37 16.19 -7.22 1.80
CA ALA A 37 17.55 -6.70 1.72
C ALA A 37 17.59 -5.50 0.75
N ASP A 38 18.65 -4.69 0.87
CA ASP A 38 19.15 -3.75 -0.15
C ASP A 38 18.11 -2.83 -0.82
N GLY A 39 17.00 -2.53 -0.14
CA GLY A 39 15.94 -1.66 -0.66
C GLY A 39 15.05 -2.28 -1.74
N GLU A 40 15.10 -3.60 -1.95
CA GLU A 40 14.30 -4.29 -2.99
C GLU A 40 12.79 -3.99 -2.90
N SER A 41 12.23 -3.93 -1.70
CA SER A 41 10.83 -3.58 -1.48
C SER A 41 10.49 -2.16 -1.97
N GLN A 42 11.43 -1.23 -1.86
CA GLN A 42 11.26 0.15 -2.35
C GLN A 42 11.30 0.18 -3.87
N VAL A 43 12.26 -0.51 -4.50
CA VAL A 43 12.34 -0.65 -5.95
C VAL A 43 11.07 -1.29 -6.51
N LEU A 44 10.60 -2.36 -5.88
CA LEU A 44 9.33 -3.01 -6.21
C LEU A 44 8.18 -2.01 -6.14
N PHE A 45 8.05 -1.28 -5.03
CA PHE A 45 7.01 -0.27 -4.86
C PHE A 45 7.03 0.76 -5.98
N ASP A 46 8.21 1.28 -6.35
CA ASP A 46 8.36 2.33 -7.36
C ASP A 46 7.94 1.86 -8.76
N SER A 47 8.21 0.59 -9.09
CA SER A 47 7.79 -0.02 -10.37
C SER A 47 6.27 -0.13 -10.56
N LEU A 48 5.50 -0.16 -9.47
CA LEU A 48 4.05 -0.42 -9.53
C LEU A 48 3.24 0.66 -10.25
N GLY A 49 3.74 1.90 -10.33
CA GLY A 49 3.06 2.97 -11.06
C GLY A 49 2.85 2.59 -12.53
N ASP A 50 3.92 2.17 -13.20
CA ASP A 50 3.89 1.80 -14.60
C ASP A 50 3.19 0.46 -14.81
N LYS A 51 3.42 -0.53 -13.93
CA LYS A 51 2.72 -1.82 -14.00
C LYS A 51 1.21 -1.67 -13.86
N PHE A 52 0.73 -0.86 -12.91
CA PHE A 52 -0.72 -0.61 -12.77
C PHE A 52 -1.30 0.13 -13.96
N LYS A 53 -0.56 1.07 -14.56
CA LYS A 53 -1.01 1.74 -15.79
C LYS A 53 -1.10 0.77 -16.96
N ALA A 54 -0.11 -0.09 -17.14
CA ALA A 54 -0.08 -1.11 -18.19
C ALA A 54 -1.22 -2.13 -18.03
N ALA A 55 -1.57 -2.49 -16.80
CA ALA A 55 -2.66 -3.42 -16.48
C ALA A 55 -4.06 -2.77 -16.42
N GLY A 56 -4.19 -1.45 -16.66
CA GLY A 56 -5.47 -0.74 -16.56
C GLY A 56 -5.99 -0.56 -15.13
N LEU A 57 -5.12 -0.69 -14.11
CA LEU A 57 -5.43 -0.60 -12.68
C LEU A 57 -5.20 0.80 -12.10
N ASN A 58 -4.76 1.79 -12.88
CA ASN A 58 -4.51 3.15 -12.37
C ASN A 58 -5.77 4.03 -12.30
N ALA A 59 -6.88 3.61 -12.94
CA ALA A 59 -8.15 4.33 -13.02
C ALA A 59 -9.33 3.35 -13.24
N GLY A 60 -10.57 3.86 -13.20
CA GLY A 60 -11.78 3.07 -13.46
C GLY A 60 -12.15 2.09 -12.33
N ASP A 61 -13.05 1.16 -12.64
CA ASP A 61 -13.67 0.25 -11.66
C ASP A 61 -12.70 -0.77 -11.07
N LEU A 62 -11.60 -1.06 -11.75
CA LEU A 62 -10.53 -1.93 -11.26
C LEU A 62 -9.39 -1.16 -10.59
N ARG A 63 -9.54 0.16 -10.38
CA ARG A 63 -8.48 0.98 -9.83
C ARG A 63 -7.90 0.40 -8.55
N VAL A 64 -6.57 0.29 -8.49
CA VAL A 64 -5.81 -0.14 -7.34
C VAL A 64 -4.97 1.02 -6.81
N LYS A 65 -5.12 1.33 -5.52
CA LYS A 65 -4.20 2.22 -4.81
C LYS A 65 -3.00 1.44 -4.31
N ARG A 66 -1.85 2.10 -4.20
CA ARG A 66 -0.66 1.57 -3.52
C ARG A 66 -0.18 2.51 -2.44
N SER A 67 0.26 1.96 -1.31
CA SER A 67 0.93 2.71 -0.26
C SER A 67 2.17 1.97 0.23
N ARG A 68 3.23 2.74 0.47
CA ARG A 68 4.33 2.33 1.32
C ARG A 68 3.85 2.27 2.75
N VAL A 69 4.21 1.22 3.46
CA VAL A 69 3.96 1.11 4.90
C VAL A 69 5.22 0.68 5.64
N GLY A 70 5.23 0.97 6.94
CA GLY A 70 6.24 0.46 7.87
C GLY A 70 6.09 -1.04 8.13
N CYS A 71 6.80 -1.53 9.13
CA CYS A 71 6.84 -2.95 9.47
C CYS A 71 5.45 -3.51 9.86
N PHE A 72 5.07 -4.64 9.26
CA PHE A 72 3.89 -5.43 9.64
C PHE A 72 4.15 -6.43 10.78
N ALA A 73 5.36 -6.46 11.35
CA ALA A 73 5.85 -7.48 12.27
C ALA A 73 5.88 -8.93 11.70
N ALA A 74 5.78 -9.08 10.38
CA ALA A 74 5.75 -10.37 9.67
C ALA A 74 6.93 -10.53 8.67
N CYS A 75 8.11 -9.98 8.98
CA CYS A 75 9.20 -9.81 8.01
C CYS A 75 9.85 -11.09 7.47
N LYS A 76 9.59 -12.27 8.05
CA LYS A 76 10.26 -13.51 7.62
C LYS A 76 9.80 -13.88 6.20
N GLY A 77 10.68 -13.68 5.22
CA GLY A 77 10.41 -13.98 3.80
C GLY A 77 9.74 -12.84 3.04
N GLY A 78 9.96 -11.57 3.40
CA GLY A 78 9.46 -10.45 2.60
C GLY A 78 10.15 -10.31 1.23
N PRO A 79 9.73 -9.36 0.37
CA PRO A 79 8.75 -8.30 0.64
C PRO A 79 7.35 -8.83 1.00
N ILE A 80 6.70 -8.18 1.96
CA ILE A 80 5.34 -8.50 2.41
C ILE A 80 4.35 -7.51 1.80
N VAL A 81 3.29 -8.04 1.21
CA VAL A 81 2.23 -7.28 0.55
C VAL A 81 0.87 -7.70 1.10
N CYS A 82 0.02 -6.73 1.40
CA CYS A 82 -1.37 -6.98 1.79
C CYS A 82 -2.31 -6.35 0.77
N VAL A 83 -3.34 -7.10 0.36
CA VAL A 83 -4.41 -6.64 -0.54
C VAL A 83 -5.68 -6.41 0.27
N GLN A 84 -6.11 -5.15 0.35
CA GLN A 84 -7.36 -4.76 1.00
C GLN A 84 -8.43 -4.42 -0.06
N PRO A 85 -9.72 -4.69 0.17
CA PRO A 85 -10.31 -5.30 1.37
C PRO A 85 -10.25 -6.84 1.37
N ASP A 86 -9.64 -7.45 0.34
CA ASP A 86 -9.60 -8.90 0.14
C ASP A 86 -9.00 -9.69 1.32
N GLY A 87 -8.20 -9.05 2.17
CA GLY A 87 -7.60 -9.68 3.35
C GLY A 87 -6.48 -10.66 3.01
N THR A 88 -5.98 -10.65 1.78
CA THR A 88 -4.94 -11.57 1.31
C THR A 88 -3.54 -11.02 1.59
N TRP A 89 -2.68 -11.84 2.19
CA TRP A 89 -1.30 -11.48 2.52
C TRP A 89 -0.31 -12.36 1.76
N TYR A 90 0.55 -11.70 0.99
CA TYR A 90 1.59 -12.31 0.18
C TYR A 90 2.98 -12.11 0.79
N TYR A 91 3.83 -13.12 0.62
CA TYR A 91 5.25 -13.10 0.96
C TYR A 91 6.10 -13.38 -0.29
N ASN A 92 7.42 -13.23 -0.16
CA ASN A 92 8.40 -13.44 -1.22
C ASN A 92 8.02 -12.72 -2.52
N VAL A 93 7.55 -11.47 -2.40
CA VAL A 93 7.01 -10.74 -3.55
C VAL A 93 8.17 -10.12 -4.36
N THR A 94 8.76 -10.96 -5.22
CA THR A 94 9.70 -10.55 -6.26
C THR A 94 8.99 -9.77 -7.37
N PRO A 95 9.71 -9.12 -8.31
CA PRO A 95 9.10 -8.48 -9.48
C PRO A 95 8.18 -9.42 -10.28
N GLU A 96 8.56 -10.69 -10.45
CA GLU A 96 7.82 -11.72 -11.18
C GLU A 96 6.58 -12.17 -10.39
N ASN A 97 6.73 -12.39 -9.08
CA ASN A 97 5.61 -12.72 -8.21
C ASN A 97 4.60 -11.56 -8.11
N MET A 98 5.07 -10.32 -8.18
CA MET A 98 4.19 -9.16 -8.29
C MET A 98 3.41 -9.14 -9.61
N ASP A 99 4.03 -9.53 -10.73
CA ASP A 99 3.31 -9.62 -12.01
C ASP A 99 2.17 -10.66 -11.94
N ARG A 100 2.42 -11.80 -11.29
CA ARG A 100 1.37 -12.80 -10.99
C ARG A 100 0.26 -12.22 -10.12
N ILE A 101 0.60 -11.49 -9.05
CA ILE A 101 -0.40 -10.85 -8.17
C ILE A 101 -1.23 -9.82 -8.95
N ILE A 102 -0.60 -9.04 -9.84
CA ILE A 102 -1.29 -8.06 -10.67
C ILE A 102 -2.27 -8.76 -11.62
N ASP A 103 -1.80 -9.73 -12.39
CA ASP A 103 -2.64 -10.41 -13.38
C ASP A 103 -3.72 -11.29 -12.72
N GLU A 104 -3.32 -12.23 -11.89
CA GLU A 104 -4.23 -13.23 -11.34
C GLU A 104 -5.19 -12.59 -10.32
N HIS A 105 -4.67 -11.79 -9.38
CA HIS A 105 -5.48 -11.30 -8.26
C HIS A 105 -6.10 -9.93 -8.56
N LEU A 106 -5.31 -8.94 -8.95
CA LEU A 106 -5.83 -7.58 -9.08
C LEU A 106 -6.72 -7.43 -10.31
N CYS A 107 -6.33 -7.97 -11.47
CA CYS A 107 -7.15 -7.95 -12.68
C CYS A 107 -8.27 -9.00 -12.64
N ASN A 108 -7.93 -10.24 -12.28
CA ASN A 108 -8.84 -11.37 -12.46
C ASN A 108 -9.53 -11.87 -11.17
N GLY A 109 -9.18 -11.33 -10.01
CA GLY A 109 -9.83 -11.66 -8.73
C GLY A 109 -9.47 -13.04 -8.17
N ARG A 110 -8.44 -13.72 -8.69
CA ARG A 110 -7.96 -15.02 -8.23
C ARG A 110 -6.67 -14.87 -7.42
N ARG A 111 -6.63 -15.38 -6.20
CA ARG A 111 -5.43 -15.31 -5.35
C ARG A 111 -4.31 -16.15 -5.97
N VAL A 112 -3.07 -15.73 -5.73
CA VAL A 112 -1.87 -16.51 -6.09
C VAL A 112 -1.54 -17.41 -4.90
N ASP A 113 -2.28 -18.51 -4.74
CA ASP A 113 -2.37 -19.26 -3.48
C ASP A 113 -1.01 -19.76 -2.94
N ASP A 114 -0.03 -20.08 -3.79
CA ASP A 114 1.32 -20.49 -3.38
C ASP A 114 2.13 -19.36 -2.71
N LEU A 115 1.75 -18.12 -2.95
CA LEU A 115 2.34 -16.94 -2.33
C LEU A 115 1.56 -16.45 -1.11
N VAL A 116 0.40 -17.02 -0.79
CA VAL A 116 -0.42 -16.60 0.35
C VAL A 116 0.11 -17.26 1.63
N PHE A 117 0.54 -16.45 2.60
CA PHE A 117 0.90 -16.95 3.94
C PHE A 117 -0.20 -16.70 4.98
N HIS A 118 -1.14 -15.80 4.69
CA HIS A 118 -2.27 -15.51 5.57
C HIS A 118 -3.45 -14.93 4.78
N GLN A 119 -4.66 -15.35 5.16
CA GLN A 119 -5.92 -14.85 4.62
C GLN A 119 -6.80 -14.40 5.79
N ALA A 120 -7.03 -13.09 5.90
CA ALA A 120 -7.87 -12.53 6.95
C ALA A 120 -9.35 -12.86 6.71
N GLY A 121 -10.09 -13.15 7.78
CA GLY A 121 -11.51 -13.50 7.73
C GLY A 121 -11.80 -14.97 7.39
N GLU A 122 -10.77 -15.77 7.08
CA GLU A 122 -10.86 -17.22 6.99
C GLU A 122 -10.11 -17.79 8.20
N GLY A 123 -10.87 -18.21 9.23
CA GLY A 123 -10.38 -18.76 10.49
C GLY A 123 -11.46 -19.54 11.21
#